data_AF-A0A3Q7FJP5-F1
#
_entry.id   AF-A0A3Q7FJP5-F1
#
_cell.length_a   1.000
_cell.length_b   1.000
_cell.length_c   1.000
_cell.angle_alpha   90.00
_cell.angle_beta   90.00
_cell.angle_gamma   90.00
#
_symmetry.space_group_name_H-M   'P 1'
#
loop_
_entity.id
_entity.type
_entity.pdbx_description
1 polymer ?
#
loop_
_entity_poly.entity_id
_entity_poly.type
_entity_poly.pdbx_seq_one_letter_code
_entity_poly.pdbx_strand_id
1 'polypeptide(L)'
;MNGDSQNTPFSWFSLYYSINNLFVCRHEIVGVVTAVGNSVHKFQVDHDGTNTYGGYSDIIVVHPRFVVQFPENLPFDAGAPLLCAGITVYSPMKYYGMTEQGKHLGVAGLGGLGHIAAFGLKITVISTSPKKEDEAITKVGADAFVAVNTMDYIIETIIHWLRCAAY
;
A
#
# COMPACT_ATOMS: atom_id res chain seq x y z
N MET A 1 -60.26 17.36 23.94
CA MET A 1 -59.00 17.36 24.73
C MET A 1 -58.61 15.92 24.98
N ASN A 2 -57.31 15.61 24.82
CA ASN A 2 -56.64 14.30 24.68
C ASN A 2 -56.78 13.72 23.26
N GLY A 3 -55.75 13.25 22.54
CA GLY A 3 -54.31 13.08 22.75
C GLY A 3 -53.70 12.39 21.50
N ASP A 4 -52.37 12.28 21.48
CA ASP A 4 -51.52 11.36 20.69
C ASP A 4 -50.86 11.79 19.37
N SER A 5 -49.63 11.30 19.25
CA SER A 5 -48.49 11.61 18.38
C SER A 5 -48.47 10.75 17.09
N GLN A 6 -47.65 11.15 16.10
CA GLN A 6 -46.73 10.30 15.28
C GLN A 6 -46.42 10.92 13.89
N ASN A 7 -45.14 11.30 13.71
CA ASN A 7 -44.25 11.08 12.56
C ASN A 7 -44.68 11.38 11.10
N THR A 8 -44.01 12.36 10.47
CA THR A 8 -43.94 12.59 9.02
C THR A 8 -42.75 11.86 8.38
N PRO A 9 -42.90 11.11 7.26
CA PRO A 9 -41.77 10.49 6.58
C PRO A 9 -41.18 11.44 5.52
N PHE A 10 -39.91 11.84 5.69
CA PHE A 10 -39.13 12.47 4.62
C PHE A 10 -38.62 11.38 3.67
N SER A 11 -39.15 11.34 2.44
CA SER A 11 -38.61 10.51 1.36
C SER A 11 -37.35 11.17 0.78
N TRP A 12 -36.20 10.54 0.93
CA TRP A 12 -34.99 10.90 0.17
C TRP A 12 -35.02 10.21 -1.19
N PHE A 13 -35.28 10.97 -2.26
CA PHE A 13 -34.91 10.57 -3.61
C PHE A 13 -33.40 10.82 -3.78
N SER A 14 -32.60 9.74 -3.83
CA SER A 14 -31.20 9.85 -4.28
C SER A 14 -31.20 9.79 -5.81
N LEU A 15 -30.88 10.91 -6.45
CA LEU A 15 -30.63 10.99 -7.89
C LEU A 15 -29.36 10.20 -8.22
N TYR A 16 -29.50 8.94 -8.64
CA TYR A 16 -28.42 8.20 -9.29
C TYR A 16 -28.22 8.76 -10.70
N TYR A 17 -27.31 9.74 -10.84
CA TYR A 17 -26.73 10.04 -12.15
C TYR A 17 -25.78 8.89 -12.49
N SER A 18 -26.12 8.10 -13.52
CA SER A 18 -25.18 7.15 -14.12
C SER A 18 -24.10 7.94 -14.86
N ILE A 19 -23.04 8.30 -14.14
CA ILE A 19 -21.84 8.86 -14.73
C ILE A 19 -20.99 7.67 -15.17
N ASN A 20 -21.14 7.24 -16.43
CA ASN A 20 -20.42 6.10 -17.02
C ASN A 20 -18.87 6.26 -17.05
N ASN A 21 -18.32 7.34 -16.47
CA ASN A 21 -16.89 7.68 -16.39
C ASN A 21 -16.41 8.05 -14.97
N LEU A 22 -17.17 7.72 -13.92
CA LEU A 22 -16.70 7.98 -12.55
C LEU A 22 -15.63 6.93 -12.17
N PHE A 23 -14.38 7.35 -12.09
CA PHE A 23 -13.30 6.51 -11.60
C PHE A 23 -13.17 6.67 -10.07
N VAL A 24 -13.56 5.65 -9.32
CA VAL A 24 -13.36 5.60 -7.87
C VAL A 24 -12.03 4.91 -7.60
N CYS A 25 -11.03 5.68 -7.17
CA CYS A 25 -9.68 5.18 -6.90
C CYS A 25 -9.57 4.47 -5.53
N ARG A 26 -8.34 4.04 -5.20
CA ARG A 26 -7.87 3.37 -3.98
C ARG A 26 -7.99 1.85 -4.02
N HIS A 27 -6.84 1.19 -3.92
CA HIS A 27 -6.70 -0.27 -3.80
C HIS A 27 -5.91 -0.68 -2.54
N GLU A 28 -5.68 0.26 -1.62
CA GLU A 28 -5.16 0.04 -0.27
C GLU A 28 -6.33 0.15 0.70
N ILE A 29 -7.00 -0.97 0.97
CA ILE A 29 -8.30 -1.00 1.64
C ILE A 29 -8.23 -1.91 2.86
N VAL A 30 -8.53 -1.36 4.03
CA VAL A 30 -8.66 -2.09 5.30
C VAL A 30 -10.02 -1.75 5.89
N GLY A 31 -10.75 -2.74 6.39
CA GLY A 31 -12.08 -2.54 6.92
C GLY A 31 -12.58 -3.76 7.69
N VAL A 32 -13.81 -3.64 8.20
CA VAL A 32 -14.48 -4.70 8.95
C VAL A 32 -15.49 -5.39 8.05
N VAL A 33 -15.50 -6.72 8.08
CA VAL A 33 -16.48 -7.53 7.32
C VAL A 33 -17.86 -7.35 7.96
N THR A 34 -18.81 -6.82 7.18
CA THR A 34 -20.19 -6.57 7.64
C THR A 34 -21.19 -7.61 7.15
N ALA A 35 -20.90 -8.32 6.05
CA ALA A 35 -21.73 -9.38 5.51
C ALA A 35 -20.88 -10.42 4.74
N VAL A 36 -21.34 -11.67 4.70
CA VAL A 36 -20.72 -12.76 3.94
C VAL A 36 -21.82 -13.52 3.19
N GLY A 37 -21.61 -13.84 1.91
CA GLY A 37 -22.57 -14.61 1.12
C GLY A 37 -22.64 -16.07 1.57
N ASN A 38 -23.84 -16.68 1.51
CA ASN A 38 -24.02 -18.09 1.85
C ASN A 38 -23.34 -18.99 0.80
N SER A 39 -22.26 -19.68 1.21
CA SER A 39 -21.66 -20.80 0.46
C SER A 39 -21.12 -20.47 -0.94
N VAL A 40 -19.97 -19.80 -1.02
CA VAL A 40 -19.27 -19.51 -2.29
C VAL A 40 -18.46 -20.74 -2.73
N HIS A 41 -19.00 -21.56 -3.65
CA HIS A 41 -18.41 -22.85 -4.06
C HIS A 41 -17.70 -22.85 -5.42
N LYS A 42 -17.72 -21.74 -6.18
CA LYS A 42 -16.96 -21.60 -7.42
C LYS A 42 -16.79 -20.13 -7.81
N PHE A 43 -15.63 -19.77 -8.34
CA PHE A 43 -15.19 -18.40 -8.53
C PHE A 43 -15.03 -18.08 -10.02
N GLN A 44 -15.57 -16.97 -10.48
CA GLN A 44 -15.33 -16.41 -11.82
C GLN A 44 -14.88 -14.96 -11.70
N VAL A 45 -14.13 -14.49 -12.69
CA VAL A 45 -13.79 -13.07 -12.90
C VAL A 45 -15.09 -12.29 -13.07
N ASP A 46 -15.19 -11.07 -12.52
CA ASP A 46 -16.22 -10.09 -12.87
C ASP A 46 -16.13 -9.83 -14.39
N HIS A 47 -16.89 -10.61 -15.15
CA HIS A 47 -16.97 -10.63 -16.61
C HIS A 47 -18.30 -10.03 -17.10
N ASP A 48 -19.02 -9.33 -16.22
CA ASP A 48 -20.26 -8.62 -16.55
C ASP A 48 -20.02 -7.28 -17.27
N GLY A 49 -18.75 -6.92 -17.50
CA GLY A 49 -18.37 -5.68 -18.18
C GLY A 49 -18.57 -4.44 -17.30
N THR A 50 -18.81 -4.62 -16.00
CA THR A 50 -18.95 -3.51 -15.05
C THR A 50 -17.58 -2.99 -14.61
N ASN A 51 -17.50 -1.68 -14.37
CA ASN A 51 -16.27 -1.07 -13.88
C ASN A 51 -16.02 -1.46 -12.42
N THR A 52 -14.78 -1.82 -12.09
CA THR A 52 -14.35 -1.97 -10.71
C THR A 52 -14.23 -0.59 -10.06
N TYR A 53 -14.88 -0.40 -8.90
CA TYR A 53 -14.78 0.81 -8.09
C TYR A 53 -13.91 0.54 -6.85
N GLY A 54 -12.97 1.45 -6.57
CA GLY A 54 -12.02 1.34 -5.47
C GLY A 54 -12.57 1.75 -4.10
N GLY A 55 -11.67 1.76 -3.11
CA GLY A 55 -11.97 1.97 -1.69
C GLY A 55 -12.19 3.42 -1.26
N TYR A 56 -12.26 4.39 -2.18
CA TYR A 56 -12.88 5.69 -1.89
C TYR A 56 -14.41 5.57 -1.91
N SER A 57 -14.92 4.68 -1.07
CA SER A 57 -16.32 4.28 -0.95
C SER A 57 -16.58 3.80 0.48
N ASP A 58 -17.83 3.90 0.95
CA ASP A 58 -18.19 3.47 2.30
C ASP A 58 -18.24 1.93 2.43
N ILE A 59 -18.52 1.23 1.32
CA ILE A 59 -18.69 -0.22 1.27
C ILE A 59 -18.00 -0.75 0.01
N ILE A 60 -17.24 -1.83 0.16
CA ILE A 60 -16.69 -2.61 -0.94
C ILE A 60 -17.15 -4.06 -0.83
N VAL A 61 -17.48 -4.67 -1.97
CA VAL A 61 -17.73 -6.10 -2.06
C VAL A 61 -16.51 -6.73 -2.73
N VAL A 62 -15.81 -7.58 -2.00
CA VAL A 62 -14.61 -8.26 -2.50
C VAL A 62 -14.83 -9.75 -2.45
N HIS A 63 -14.40 -10.41 -3.51
CA HIS A 63 -14.39 -11.84 -3.56
C HIS A 63 -13.40 -12.43 -2.52
N PRO A 64 -13.78 -13.44 -1.71
CA PRO A 64 -13.02 -13.87 -0.54
C PRO A 64 -11.57 -14.30 -0.83
N ARG A 65 -11.30 -14.84 -2.02
CA ARG A 65 -9.93 -15.18 -2.48
C ARG A 65 -8.96 -13.98 -2.48
N PHE A 66 -9.45 -12.76 -2.63
CA PHE A 66 -8.64 -11.54 -2.67
C PHE A 66 -8.69 -10.76 -1.35
N VAL A 67 -9.31 -11.32 -0.32
CA VAL A 67 -9.31 -10.76 1.03
C VAL A 67 -8.18 -11.39 1.81
N VAL A 68 -7.35 -10.57 2.44
CA VAL A 68 -6.29 -11.01 3.36
C VAL A 68 -6.74 -10.76 4.79
N GLN A 69 -6.41 -11.69 5.69
CA GLN A 69 -6.65 -11.48 7.12
C GLN A 69 -5.71 -10.39 7.63
N PHE A 70 -6.29 -9.35 8.23
CA PHE A 70 -5.52 -8.24 8.79
C PHE A 70 -5.13 -8.55 10.25
N PRO A 71 -3.88 -8.32 10.65
CA PRO A 71 -3.42 -8.64 12.01
C PRO A 71 -4.03 -7.69 13.06
N GLU A 72 -4.45 -8.24 14.19
CA GLU A 72 -5.14 -7.47 15.26
C GLU A 72 -4.23 -6.43 15.95
N ASN A 73 -2.92 -6.65 15.92
CA ASN A 73 -1.93 -5.77 16.55
C ASN A 73 -1.41 -4.65 15.63
N LEU A 74 -1.99 -4.49 14.45
CA LEU A 74 -1.62 -3.45 13.50
C LEU A 74 -2.77 -2.44 13.38
N PRO A 75 -2.52 -1.12 13.55
CA PRO A 75 -3.52 -0.11 13.24
C PRO A 75 -3.90 -0.10 11.75
N PHE A 76 -5.16 0.12 11.44
CA PHE A 76 -5.68 0.08 10.06
C PHE A 76 -5.05 1.16 9.16
N ASP A 77 -4.87 2.36 9.70
CA ASP A 77 -4.26 3.50 9.00
C ASP A 77 -2.79 3.24 8.66
N ALA A 78 -2.04 2.64 9.56
CA ALA A 78 -0.63 2.30 9.36
C ALA A 78 -0.44 1.09 8.41
N GLY A 79 -1.37 0.12 8.43
CA GLY A 79 -1.24 -1.09 7.64
C GLY A 79 -1.83 -1.04 6.23
N ALA A 80 -2.75 -0.11 5.93
CA ALA A 80 -3.30 0.01 4.57
C ALA A 80 -2.23 0.20 3.48
N PRO A 81 -1.18 1.04 3.66
CA PRO A 81 -0.09 1.16 2.69
C PRO A 81 0.69 -0.14 2.42
N LEU A 82 0.65 -1.12 3.33
CA LEU A 82 1.34 -2.39 3.14
C LEU A 82 0.71 -3.24 2.03
N LEU A 83 -0.58 -3.05 1.76
CA LEU A 83 -1.32 -3.81 0.76
C LEU A 83 -0.90 -3.51 -0.68
N CYS A 84 -0.24 -2.37 -0.92
CA CYS A 84 0.37 -2.06 -2.21
C CYS A 84 1.87 -1.83 -2.08
N ALA A 85 2.30 -0.75 -1.44
CA ALA A 85 3.71 -0.41 -1.36
C ALA A 85 4.52 -1.48 -0.60
N GLY A 86 3.96 -2.02 0.48
CA GLY A 86 4.60 -3.09 1.25
C GLY A 86 4.82 -4.36 0.45
N ILE A 87 3.77 -4.92 -0.15
CA ILE A 87 3.90 -6.16 -0.94
C ILE A 87 4.78 -5.97 -2.18
N THR A 88 4.75 -4.78 -2.78
CA THR A 88 5.60 -4.43 -3.94
C THR A 88 7.08 -4.49 -3.60
N VAL A 89 7.46 -4.14 -2.37
CA VAL A 89 8.84 -4.22 -1.90
C VAL A 89 9.17 -5.59 -1.33
N TYR A 90 8.29 -6.15 -0.50
CA TYR A 90 8.54 -7.42 0.18
C TYR A 90 8.63 -8.61 -0.78
N SER A 91 7.82 -8.63 -1.84
CA SER A 91 7.81 -9.70 -2.83
C SER A 91 9.18 -9.92 -3.50
N PRO A 92 9.82 -8.90 -4.12
CA PRO A 92 11.15 -9.06 -4.69
C PRO A 92 12.21 -9.32 -3.61
N MET A 93 12.12 -8.68 -2.43
CA MET A 93 13.07 -8.97 -1.34
C MET A 93 13.06 -10.45 -0.97
N LYS A 94 11.87 -11.04 -0.79
CA LYS A 94 11.74 -12.47 -0.48
C LYS A 94 12.21 -13.34 -1.64
N TYR A 95 11.81 -13.01 -2.87
CA TYR A 95 12.14 -13.78 -4.07
C TYR A 95 13.66 -13.87 -4.30
N TYR A 96 14.39 -12.77 -4.07
CA TYR A 96 15.85 -12.72 -4.21
C TYR A 96 16.62 -13.05 -2.92
N GLY A 97 15.94 -13.54 -1.87
CA GLY A 97 16.57 -13.90 -0.60
C GLY A 97 17.10 -12.71 0.21
N MET A 98 16.71 -11.48 -0.11
CA MET A 98 17.05 -10.24 0.63
C MET A 98 16.19 -10.07 1.89
N THR A 99 15.91 -11.18 2.59
CA THR A 99 15.26 -11.20 3.90
C THR A 99 16.11 -11.93 4.95
N GLU A 100 17.27 -12.45 4.54
CA GLU A 100 18.24 -13.13 5.38
C GLU A 100 19.15 -12.12 6.09
N GLN A 101 19.48 -12.39 7.35
CA GLN A 101 20.39 -11.54 8.13
C GLN A 101 21.77 -11.43 7.49
N GLY A 102 22.42 -10.29 7.68
CA GLY A 102 23.77 -10.02 7.16
C GLY A 102 23.82 -9.49 5.74
N LYS A 103 22.70 -9.42 5.02
CA LYS A 103 22.63 -8.80 3.68
C LYS A 103 22.50 -7.29 3.78
N HIS A 104 23.04 -6.60 2.77
CA HIS A 104 22.95 -5.15 2.64
C HIS A 104 21.95 -4.81 1.53
N LEU A 105 21.06 -3.85 1.78
CA LEU A 105 20.02 -3.42 0.85
C LEU A 105 20.22 -1.96 0.44
N GLY A 106 20.34 -1.72 -0.86
CA GLY A 106 20.34 -0.38 -1.44
C GLY A 106 18.92 0.05 -1.81
N VAL A 107 18.45 1.16 -1.27
CA VAL A 107 17.11 1.71 -1.57
C VAL A 107 17.26 3.00 -2.37
N ALA A 108 16.95 2.95 -3.66
CA ALA A 108 16.99 4.12 -4.53
C ALA A 108 15.69 4.93 -4.40
N GLY A 109 15.80 6.13 -3.84
CA GLY A 109 14.69 7.05 -3.63
C GLY A 109 13.99 6.85 -2.28
N LEU A 110 13.77 7.95 -1.58
CA LEU A 110 13.06 7.98 -0.29
C LEU A 110 11.69 8.64 -0.48
N GLY A 111 10.69 7.79 -0.75
CA GLY A 111 9.27 8.13 -0.92
C GLY A 111 8.39 7.05 -0.25
N GLY A 112 7.14 6.85 -0.69
CA GLY A 112 6.24 5.87 -0.05
C GLY A 112 6.82 4.45 -0.01
N LEU A 113 7.30 3.93 -1.14
CA LEU A 113 7.93 2.61 -1.19
C LEU A 113 9.27 2.58 -0.46
N GLY A 114 10.10 3.63 -0.62
CA GLY A 114 11.43 3.69 -0.02
C GLY A 114 11.40 3.69 1.51
N HIS A 115 10.41 4.37 2.11
CA HIS A 115 10.17 4.33 3.56
C HIS A 115 9.81 2.92 4.03
N ILE A 116 8.96 2.22 3.27
CA ILE A 116 8.54 0.86 3.61
C ILE A 116 9.66 -0.14 3.31
N ALA A 117 10.59 0.14 2.40
CA ALA A 117 11.70 -0.74 2.05
C ALA A 117 12.87 -0.71 3.01
N ALA A 118 12.99 0.35 3.80
CA ALA A 118 14.08 0.55 4.72
C ALA A 118 13.80 -0.12 6.07
N PHE A 119 13.66 -1.46 6.08
CA PHE A 119 13.54 -2.24 7.32
C PHE A 119 14.34 -3.55 7.27
N GLY A 120 14.73 -4.03 8.46
CA GLY A 120 15.13 -5.43 8.69
C GLY A 120 16.51 -5.87 8.18
N LEU A 121 17.28 -4.99 7.53
CA LEU A 121 18.62 -5.25 7.02
C LEU A 121 19.50 -4.01 7.20
N LYS A 122 20.80 -4.15 6.87
CA LYS A 122 21.67 -2.98 6.72
C LYS A 122 21.28 -2.22 5.46
N ILE A 123 20.81 -0.98 5.61
CA ILE A 123 20.19 -0.21 4.54
C ILE A 123 21.06 0.96 4.14
N THR A 124 21.24 1.15 2.84
CA THR A 124 21.82 2.35 2.25
C THR A 124 20.78 3.05 1.39
N VAL A 125 20.39 4.28 1.74
CA VAL A 125 19.48 5.09 0.94
C VAL A 125 20.26 5.86 -0.11
N ILE A 126 19.86 5.74 -1.37
CA ILE A 126 20.47 6.44 -2.50
C ILE A 126 19.47 7.50 -2.97
N SER A 127 19.84 8.78 -2.98
CA SER A 127 18.91 9.85 -3.35
C SER A 127 19.57 10.98 -4.11
N THR A 128 18.83 11.58 -5.05
CA THR A 128 19.26 12.79 -5.75
C THR A 128 19.10 14.06 -4.93
N SER A 129 18.43 13.98 -3.79
CA SER A 129 18.15 15.12 -2.91
C SER A 129 18.96 15.00 -1.62
N PRO A 130 20.10 15.69 -1.47
CA PRO A 130 20.93 15.62 -0.26
C PRO A 130 20.15 16.00 1.01
N LYS A 131 19.13 16.86 0.88
CA LYS A 131 18.24 17.27 1.98
C LYS A 131 17.48 16.10 2.65
N LYS A 132 17.40 14.94 1.99
CA LYS A 132 16.74 13.74 2.52
C LYS A 132 17.64 12.87 3.40
N GLU A 133 18.91 13.24 3.55
CA GLU A 133 19.86 12.51 4.40
C GLU A 133 19.39 12.45 5.85
N ASP A 134 19.02 13.58 6.42
CA ASP A 134 18.53 13.66 7.81
C ASP A 134 17.29 12.77 8.02
N GLU A 135 16.34 12.80 7.09
CA GLU A 135 15.16 11.94 7.12
C GLU A 135 15.54 10.44 7.00
N ALA A 136 16.47 10.11 6.09
CA ALA A 136 16.93 8.73 5.88
C ALA A 136 17.59 8.15 7.14
N ILE A 137 18.49 8.91 7.77
CA ILE A 137 19.27 8.42 8.91
C ILE A 137 18.44 8.49 10.20
N THR A 138 17.78 9.62 10.49
CA THR A 138 17.17 9.84 11.82
C THR A 138 15.75 9.31 11.93
N LYS A 139 14.94 9.41 10.87
CA LYS A 139 13.51 9.03 10.91
C LYS A 139 13.29 7.62 10.40
N VAL A 140 13.96 7.26 9.31
CA VAL A 140 13.83 5.95 8.68
C VAL A 140 14.80 4.94 9.29
N GLY A 141 15.93 5.39 9.82
CA GLY A 141 16.91 4.52 10.47
C GLY A 141 17.83 3.78 9.49
N ALA A 142 18.09 4.37 8.31
CA ALA A 142 19.08 3.83 7.38
C ALA A 142 20.50 3.93 7.95
N ASP A 143 21.33 2.93 7.70
CA ASP A 143 22.72 2.89 8.17
C ASP A 143 23.63 3.84 7.38
N ALA A 144 23.29 4.12 6.13
CA ALA A 144 24.06 4.99 5.26
C ALA A 144 23.17 5.74 4.26
N PHE A 145 23.67 6.89 3.81
CA PHE A 145 23.05 7.70 2.78
C PHE A 145 24.07 8.04 1.69
N VAL A 146 23.65 7.98 0.43
CA VAL A 146 24.46 8.36 -0.73
C VAL A 146 23.69 9.37 -1.57
N ALA A 147 24.23 10.58 -1.64
CA ALA A 147 23.73 11.62 -2.53
C ALA A 147 24.26 11.40 -3.96
N VAL A 148 23.36 11.40 -4.96
CA VAL A 148 23.71 11.21 -6.38
C VAL A 148 23.24 12.39 -7.22
N ASN A 149 24.14 13.00 -7.98
CA ASN A 149 23.92 14.33 -8.57
C ASN A 149 23.37 14.25 -10.00
N THR A 150 23.54 13.11 -10.68
CA THR A 150 23.04 12.83 -12.04
C THR A 150 22.71 11.35 -12.20
N MET A 151 21.92 10.99 -13.23
CA MET A 151 21.52 9.60 -13.51
C MET A 151 22.70 8.68 -13.86
N ASP A 152 23.75 9.20 -14.48
CA ASP A 152 24.96 8.42 -14.81
C ASP A 152 25.70 7.97 -13.54
N TYR A 153 25.71 8.82 -12.50
CA TYR A 153 26.30 8.46 -11.21
C TYR A 153 25.50 7.37 -10.48
N ILE A 154 24.20 7.20 -10.76
CA ILE A 154 23.41 6.14 -10.10
C ILE A 154 23.92 4.78 -10.51
N ILE A 155 24.17 4.55 -11.80
CA ILE A 155 24.66 3.27 -12.30
C ILE A 155 26.06 2.99 -11.75
N GLU A 156 26.97 3.97 -11.80
CA GLU A 156 28.31 3.79 -11.26
C GLU A 156 28.30 3.58 -9.74
N THR A 157 27.48 4.33 -8.99
CA THR A 157 27.33 4.17 -7.54
C THR A 157 26.74 2.81 -7.20
N ILE A 158 25.74 2.33 -7.94
CA ILE A 158 25.17 0.99 -7.75
C ILE A 158 26.21 -0.07 -8.10
N ILE A 159 26.97 0.07 -9.18
CA ILE A 159 28.04 -0.89 -9.54
C ILE A 159 29.13 -0.89 -8.47
N HIS A 160 29.55 0.28 -8.00
CA HIS A 160 30.55 0.42 -6.95
C HIS A 160 30.05 -0.17 -5.63
N TRP A 161 28.81 0.12 -5.26
CA TRP A 161 28.17 -0.43 -4.06
C TRP A 161 27.99 -1.94 -4.17
N LEU A 162 27.55 -2.48 -5.31
CA LEU A 162 27.44 -3.93 -5.52
C LEU A 162 28.81 -4.61 -5.41
N ARG A 163 29.88 -3.95 -5.87
CA ARG A 163 31.24 -4.45 -5.66
C ARG A 163 31.63 -4.41 -4.18
N CYS A 164 31.31 -3.35 -3.45
CA CYS A 164 31.62 -3.21 -2.03
C CYS A 164 30.75 -4.08 -1.11
N ALA A 165 29.51 -4.38 -1.49
CA ALA A 165 28.57 -5.21 -0.74
C ALA A 165 28.77 -6.72 -0.98
N ALA A 166 29.56 -7.09 -2.00
CA ALA A 166 29.96 -8.47 -2.27
C ALA A 166 31.20 -8.91 -1.48
N TYR A 167 31.83 -8.01 -0.71
CA TYR A 167 32.94 -8.28 0.21
C TYR A 167 32.52 -7.95 1.65
#